data_AF-A0A1H4LHP8-F1
#
_entry.id   AF-A0A1H4LHP8-F1
#
_cell.length_a   1.000
_cell.length_b   1.000
_cell.length_c   1.000
_cell.angle_alpha   90.00
_cell.angle_beta   90.00
_cell.angle_gamma   90.00
#
_symmetry.space_group_name_H-M   'P 1'
#
loop_
_entity.id
_entity.type
_entity.pdbx_description
1 polymer ?
#
loop_
_entity_poly.entity_id
_entity_poly.type
_entity_poly.pdbx_seq_one_letter_code
_entity_poly.pdbx_strand_id
1 'polypeptide(L)'
;MTDTQSMRFFTPPKLSPLNLDLASLRKRNGWPAQFDGRTHDGREVYCRYRNGWLSVDIAKAVQSDVHSDAAHLLNERIGPSLHASLSIGQLCHYAGISIQGEVPALPTENEKDDDDRPYIDLTGATTYYDVSFAATVRTASSVVDALAKAFSDSYILQINIDTKGDIYKPEDQSISIYSPGSRPTSSYLLLIAGKKPSEKELSRRPPCYENIWQLGTIFEIKFHGFSHKIHPYGKIHDTKHRVAGQVEDCLHNPLRIEATFATDNATDEALVREVDTVLNQYFPTNKIEARILTTGELLPEHYDRPIDRAIVEWIHQSDDHWMHISTALIGDRREYIGYRPAKSQRHFST
;
A
#
# COMPACT_ATOMS: atom_id res chain seq x y z
N MET A 1 17.31 1.65 16.05
CA MET A 1 15.93 1.52 15.53
C MET A 1 15.98 2.01 14.09
N THR A 2 16.15 1.07 13.16
CA THR A 2 16.14 1.35 11.72
C THR A 2 14.72 1.72 11.29
N ASP A 3 14.67 2.65 10.33
CA ASP A 3 13.62 3.56 9.86
C ASP A 3 12.30 2.92 9.37
N THR A 4 11.93 1.75 9.88
CA THR A 4 10.71 1.02 9.49
C THR A 4 9.42 1.68 9.95
N GLN A 5 9.46 2.52 10.99
CA GLN A 5 8.30 3.33 11.39
C GLN A 5 8.09 4.54 10.48
N SER A 6 9.14 5.17 9.93
CA SER A 6 8.95 6.31 9.02
C SER A 6 8.42 5.87 7.66
N MET A 7 8.66 4.62 7.23
CA MET A 7 8.14 4.12 5.96
C MET A 7 6.61 3.93 5.93
N ARG A 8 5.95 3.89 7.10
CA ARG A 8 4.51 3.62 7.23
C ARG A 8 3.67 4.90 7.14
N PHE A 9 4.25 6.03 7.55
CA PHE A 9 3.66 7.35 7.46
C PHE A 9 4.23 8.08 6.25
N PHE A 10 3.37 8.70 5.46
CA PHE A 10 3.78 9.48 4.31
C PHE A 10 3.05 10.81 4.30
N THR A 11 3.80 11.88 4.49
CA THR A 11 3.32 13.24 4.23
C THR A 11 3.96 13.70 2.92
N PRO A 12 3.18 14.10 1.91
CA PRO A 12 3.71 14.68 0.68
C PRO A 12 4.71 15.81 1.00
N PRO A 13 5.94 15.77 0.46
CA PRO A 13 6.90 16.84 0.66
C PRO A 13 6.51 18.07 -0.15
N LYS A 14 6.94 19.24 0.31
CA LYS A 14 6.86 20.46 -0.50
C LYS A 14 7.96 20.43 -1.55
N LEU A 15 7.57 20.36 -2.83
CA LEU A 15 8.51 20.41 -3.93
C LEU A 15 9.03 21.84 -4.18
N SER A 16 10.26 21.93 -4.70
CA SER A 16 10.73 23.16 -5.32
C SER A 16 10.06 23.31 -6.68
N PRO A 17 9.44 24.46 -6.99
CA PRO A 17 8.76 24.65 -8.27
C PRO A 17 9.79 24.62 -9.41
N LEU A 18 9.46 23.90 -10.48
CA LEU A 18 10.28 23.84 -11.69
C LEU A 18 10.28 25.16 -12.46
N ASN A 19 9.26 26.01 -12.25
CA ASN A 19 9.03 27.25 -12.98
C ASN A 19 9.06 27.03 -14.50
N LEU A 20 8.41 25.94 -14.94
CA LEU A 20 8.43 25.47 -16.31
C LEU A 20 7.11 25.84 -16.99
N ASP A 21 7.15 26.73 -17.98
CA ASP A 21 5.99 27.04 -18.81
C ASP A 21 6.01 26.23 -20.11
N LEU A 22 4.93 25.49 -20.35
CA LEU A 22 4.78 24.61 -21.50
C LEU A 22 3.85 25.22 -22.55
N ALA A 23 4.18 25.03 -23.82
CA ALA A 23 3.29 25.36 -24.92
C ALA A 23 2.06 24.44 -24.98
N SER A 24 2.23 23.18 -24.57
CA SER A 24 1.15 22.20 -24.43
C SER A 24 1.51 21.11 -23.43
N LEU A 25 0.49 20.52 -22.81
CA LEU A 25 0.58 19.35 -21.95
C LEU A 25 -0.72 18.57 -22.06
N ARG A 26 -0.63 17.25 -22.21
CA ARG A 26 -1.80 16.36 -22.27
C ARG A 26 -1.57 15.10 -21.46
N LYS A 27 -2.63 14.58 -20.84
CA LYS A 27 -2.62 13.26 -20.20
C LYS A 27 -2.65 12.17 -21.29
N ARG A 28 -1.81 11.14 -21.16
CA ARG A 28 -1.92 9.90 -21.94
C ARG A 28 -3.07 9.05 -21.37
N ASN A 29 -3.78 8.34 -22.23
CA ASN A 29 -4.84 7.43 -21.79
C ASN A 29 -4.25 6.23 -21.03
N GLY A 30 -4.91 5.83 -19.95
CA GLY A 30 -4.61 4.61 -19.19
C GLY A 30 -3.76 4.84 -17.93
N TRP A 31 -3.56 3.75 -17.19
CA TRP A 31 -2.82 3.72 -15.94
C TRP A 31 -1.42 3.13 -16.14
N PRO A 32 -0.36 3.72 -15.56
CA PRO A 32 -0.33 4.84 -14.60
C PRO A 32 -0.44 6.23 -15.26
N ALA A 33 -0.70 7.27 -14.45
CA ALA A 33 -0.76 8.67 -14.90
C ALA A 33 0.54 9.12 -15.60
N GLN A 34 0.42 9.45 -16.87
CA GLN A 34 1.51 9.86 -17.75
C GLN A 34 1.09 11.05 -18.58
N PHE A 35 2.02 11.95 -18.85
CA PHE A 35 1.74 13.20 -19.55
C PHE A 35 2.82 13.50 -20.58
N ASP A 36 2.37 13.95 -21.74
CA ASP A 36 3.24 14.47 -22.81
C ASP A 36 3.09 15.97 -22.89
N GLY A 37 4.21 16.67 -22.81
CA GLY A 37 4.27 18.11 -22.94
C GLY A 37 5.27 18.56 -24.00
N ARG A 38 5.22 19.85 -24.31
CA ARG A 38 6.18 20.51 -25.17
C ARG A 38 6.43 21.92 -24.67
N THR A 39 7.70 22.30 -24.55
CA THR A 39 8.10 23.68 -24.24
C THR A 39 7.85 24.61 -25.44
N HIS A 40 7.89 25.92 -25.22
CA HIS A 40 7.75 26.92 -26.27
C HIS A 40 8.86 26.87 -27.33
N ASP A 41 10.06 26.42 -26.97
CA ASP A 41 11.16 26.19 -27.91
C ASP A 41 11.09 24.83 -28.64
N GLY A 42 10.07 24.02 -28.38
CA GLY A 42 9.78 22.78 -29.10
C GLY A 42 10.45 21.52 -28.53
N ARG A 43 11.05 21.58 -27.34
CA ARG A 43 11.57 20.38 -26.64
C ARG A 43 10.44 19.56 -26.04
N GLU A 44 10.58 18.25 -26.11
CA GLU A 44 9.62 17.32 -25.52
C GLU A 44 9.78 17.25 -24.00
N VAL A 45 8.65 17.15 -23.30
CA VAL A 45 8.59 16.98 -21.85
C VAL A 45 7.76 15.74 -21.57
N TYR A 46 8.26 14.88 -20.69
CA TYR A 46 7.55 13.70 -20.24
C TYR A 46 7.41 13.74 -18.72
N CYS A 47 6.17 13.62 -18.25
CA CYS A 47 5.89 13.52 -16.82
C CYS A 47 5.27 12.15 -16.54
N ARG A 48 5.72 11.51 -15.46
CA ARG A 48 5.17 10.21 -15.04
C ARG A 48 4.94 10.20 -13.55
N TYR A 49 3.73 9.82 -13.16
CA TYR A 49 3.39 9.56 -11.77
C TYR A 49 3.03 8.09 -11.57
N ARG A 50 3.86 7.35 -10.83
CA ARG A 50 3.65 5.92 -10.57
C ARG A 50 4.18 5.52 -9.21
N ASN A 51 3.39 4.75 -8.46
CA ASN A 51 3.79 4.19 -7.17
C ASN A 51 4.21 5.29 -6.17
N GLY A 52 3.52 6.44 -6.20
CA GLY A 52 3.83 7.60 -5.37
C GLY A 52 4.97 8.49 -5.90
N TRP A 53 5.71 8.07 -6.93
CA TRP A 53 6.83 8.83 -7.49
C TRP A 53 6.39 9.66 -8.68
N LEU A 54 6.76 10.95 -8.66
CA LEU A 54 6.63 11.87 -9.79
C LEU A 54 8.01 12.10 -10.41
N SER A 55 8.13 11.83 -11.70
CA SER A 55 9.27 12.26 -12.52
C SER A 55 8.84 13.27 -13.57
N VAL A 56 9.72 14.24 -13.85
CA VAL A 56 9.59 15.21 -14.94
C VAL A 56 10.91 15.27 -15.69
N ASP A 57 10.85 14.90 -16.96
CA ASP A 57 11.98 14.78 -17.87
C ASP A 57 11.80 15.75 -19.04
N ILE A 58 12.88 16.40 -19.48
CA ILE A 58 12.89 17.27 -20.65
C ILE A 58 13.98 16.82 -21.64
N ALA A 59 13.64 16.77 -22.92
CA ALA A 59 14.59 16.55 -24.00
C ALA A 59 15.72 17.60 -23.96
N LYS A 60 16.99 17.18 -24.11
CA LYS A 60 18.14 18.11 -24.07
C LYS A 60 18.19 19.06 -25.27
N ALA A 61 17.65 18.66 -26.41
CA ALA A 61 17.62 19.44 -27.63
C ALA A 61 16.25 19.42 -28.30
N VAL A 62 16.02 20.37 -29.21
CA VAL A 62 14.85 20.36 -30.08
C VAL A 62 14.95 19.12 -30.98
N GLN A 63 13.83 18.41 -31.18
CA GLN A 63 13.75 17.13 -31.94
C GLN A 63 14.51 15.93 -31.34
N SER A 64 15.11 16.02 -30.14
CA SER A 64 15.60 14.83 -29.42
C SER A 64 14.45 14.14 -28.68
N ASP A 65 14.50 12.81 -28.63
CA ASP A 65 13.54 11.99 -27.89
C ASP A 65 13.81 12.04 -26.39
N VAL A 66 12.79 12.42 -25.62
CA VAL A 66 12.86 12.52 -24.15
C VAL A 66 13.09 11.15 -23.49
N HIS A 67 12.78 10.04 -24.15
CA HIS A 67 13.01 8.70 -23.58
C HIS A 67 14.44 8.20 -23.73
N SER A 68 15.23 8.77 -24.65
CA SER A 68 16.61 8.34 -24.92
C SER A 68 17.67 9.38 -24.52
N ASP A 69 17.35 10.68 -24.50
CA ASP A 69 18.29 11.75 -24.12
C ASP A 69 17.62 12.91 -23.34
N ALA A 70 17.17 12.61 -22.12
CA ALA A 70 16.56 13.58 -21.22
C ALA A 70 17.53 14.21 -20.21
N ALA A 71 17.21 15.43 -19.80
CA ALA A 71 17.59 15.99 -18.51
C ALA A 71 16.46 15.72 -17.49
N HIS A 72 16.80 15.13 -16.35
CA HIS A 72 15.87 14.88 -15.25
C HIS A 72 15.69 16.17 -14.44
N LEU A 73 14.50 16.75 -14.47
CA LEU A 73 14.19 17.98 -13.73
C LEU A 73 13.65 17.68 -12.32
N LEU A 74 12.89 16.59 -12.21
CA LEU A 74 12.28 16.15 -10.95
C LEU A 74 12.26 14.62 -10.92
N ASN A 75 12.54 14.03 -9.77
CA ASN A 75 12.30 12.62 -9.48
C ASN A 75 12.11 12.45 -7.97
N GLU A 76 10.88 12.68 -7.51
CA GLU A 76 10.58 12.77 -6.08
C GLU A 76 9.34 11.94 -5.73
N ARG A 77 9.33 11.38 -4.52
CA ARG A 77 8.14 10.69 -4.01
C ARG A 77 7.18 11.73 -3.42
N ILE A 78 6.05 11.95 -4.10
CA ILE A 78 5.02 12.90 -3.67
C ILE A 78 3.72 12.25 -3.18
N GLY A 79 3.56 10.94 -3.36
CA GLY A 79 2.40 10.21 -2.83
C GLY A 79 2.74 8.89 -2.12
N PRO A 80 1.72 8.26 -1.52
CA PRO A 80 1.86 6.98 -0.87
C PRO A 80 2.21 5.87 -1.88
N SER A 81 2.72 4.76 -1.38
CA SER A 81 3.04 3.59 -2.20
C SER A 81 1.80 3.09 -2.94
N LEU A 82 2.00 2.48 -4.11
CA LEU A 82 0.96 1.91 -4.98
C LEU A 82 -0.06 2.92 -5.55
N HIS A 83 0.02 4.20 -5.19
CA HIS A 83 -0.78 5.25 -5.81
C HIS A 83 -0.20 5.65 -7.17
N ALA A 84 -1.04 5.81 -8.19
CA ALA A 84 -0.58 6.22 -9.53
C ALA A 84 -1.61 7.08 -10.29
N SER A 85 -2.53 7.72 -9.57
CA SER A 85 -3.43 8.72 -10.14
C SER A 85 -2.91 10.13 -9.87
N LEU A 86 -2.99 11.00 -10.88
CA LEU A 86 -2.64 12.41 -10.77
C LEU A 86 -3.42 13.15 -11.86
N SER A 87 -4.07 14.26 -11.53
CA SER A 87 -4.71 15.11 -12.54
C SER A 87 -3.68 16.07 -13.17
N ILE A 88 -4.00 16.68 -14.32
CA ILE A 88 -3.15 17.73 -14.91
C ILE A 88 -3.02 18.91 -13.95
N GLY A 89 -4.12 19.34 -13.32
CA GLY A 89 -4.10 20.42 -12.33
C GLY A 89 -3.18 20.11 -11.16
N GLN A 90 -3.28 18.91 -10.59
CA GLN A 90 -2.36 18.46 -9.54
C GLN A 90 -0.90 18.48 -9.99
N LEU A 91 -0.58 17.90 -11.15
CA LEU A 91 0.77 17.95 -11.71
C LEU A 91 1.30 19.39 -11.81
N CYS A 92 0.52 20.28 -12.40
CA CYS A 92 0.87 21.69 -12.60
C CYS A 92 1.10 22.42 -11.28
N HIS A 93 0.18 22.26 -10.33
CA HIS A 93 0.27 22.89 -9.01
C HIS A 93 1.46 22.38 -8.19
N TYR A 94 1.72 21.07 -8.17
CA TYR A 94 2.76 20.50 -7.32
C TYR A 94 4.17 20.62 -7.91
N ALA A 95 4.31 20.50 -9.22
CA ALA A 95 5.62 20.64 -9.88
C ALA A 95 5.96 22.09 -10.24
N GLY A 96 5.04 23.05 -10.09
CA GLY A 96 5.24 24.43 -10.54
C GLY A 96 5.37 24.52 -12.07
N ILE A 97 4.46 23.85 -12.77
CA ILE A 97 4.36 23.84 -14.24
C ILE A 97 3.14 24.65 -14.65
N SER A 98 3.30 25.54 -15.64
CA SER A 98 2.18 26.23 -16.30
C SER A 98 2.04 25.77 -17.76
N ILE A 99 0.87 26.03 -18.34
CA ILE A 99 0.57 25.80 -19.76
C ILE A 99 0.16 27.14 -20.34
N GLN A 100 0.98 27.70 -21.22
CA GLN A 100 0.76 29.03 -21.83
C GLN A 100 0.55 30.13 -20.78
N GLY A 101 1.34 30.08 -19.70
CA GLY A 101 1.27 31.02 -18.58
C GLY A 101 0.16 30.75 -17.55
N GLU A 102 -0.73 29.79 -17.80
CA GLU A 102 -1.84 29.47 -16.92
C GLU A 102 -1.58 28.17 -16.14
N VAL A 103 -2.08 28.10 -14.90
CA VAL A 103 -2.04 26.87 -14.08
C VAL A 103 -3.44 26.27 -14.07
N PRO A 104 -3.66 25.08 -14.66
CA PRO A 104 -4.95 24.42 -14.61
C PRO A 104 -5.41 24.18 -13.17
N ALA A 105 -6.69 24.41 -12.90
CA ALA A 105 -7.25 24.28 -11.56
C ALA A 105 -7.07 22.87 -10.98
N LEU A 106 -6.91 22.79 -9.66
CA LEU A 106 -6.98 21.53 -8.92
C LEU A 106 -8.34 20.83 -9.13
N PRO A 107 -8.37 19.49 -9.05
CA PRO A 107 -9.60 18.75 -9.17
C PRO A 107 -10.54 19.09 -8.02
N THR A 108 -11.83 19.18 -8.31
CA THR A 108 -12.90 19.31 -7.31
C THR A 108 -13.14 17.96 -6.61
N GLU A 109 -13.82 17.98 -5.46
CA GLU A 109 -14.13 16.77 -4.68
C GLU A 109 -14.93 15.71 -5.47
N ASN A 110 -15.71 16.14 -6.46
CA ASN A 110 -16.52 15.25 -7.30
C ASN A 110 -15.76 14.71 -8.52
N GLU A 111 -14.59 15.27 -8.83
CA GLU A 111 -13.77 14.78 -9.94
C GLU A 111 -13.00 13.54 -9.53
N LYS A 112 -13.02 12.57 -10.43
CA LYS A 112 -12.46 11.25 -10.20
C LYS A 112 -11.47 10.90 -11.29
N ASP A 113 -10.62 9.93 -10.98
CA ASP A 113 -9.70 9.35 -11.94
C ASP A 113 -10.39 8.39 -12.92
N ASP A 114 -9.62 7.80 -13.82
CA ASP A 114 -10.14 6.90 -14.85
C ASP A 114 -10.76 5.61 -14.27
N ASP A 115 -10.51 5.31 -12.98
CA ASP A 115 -11.08 4.18 -12.22
C ASP A 115 -12.20 4.62 -11.27
N ASP A 116 -12.78 5.81 -11.47
CA ASP A 116 -13.85 6.39 -10.63
C ASP A 116 -13.46 6.56 -9.15
N ARG A 117 -12.16 6.73 -8.87
CA ARG A 117 -11.64 7.03 -7.53
C ARG A 117 -11.39 8.53 -7.35
N PRO A 118 -11.62 9.10 -6.17
CA PRO A 118 -11.27 10.48 -5.89
C PRO A 118 -9.74 10.67 -5.99
N TYR A 119 -9.33 11.84 -6.46
CA TYR A 119 -7.92 12.25 -6.37
C TYR A 119 -7.54 12.50 -4.90
N ILE A 120 -6.39 12.01 -4.49
CA ILE A 120 -5.90 12.22 -3.12
C ILE A 120 -5.22 13.59 -2.99
N ASP A 121 -5.14 14.12 -1.77
CA ASP A 121 -4.43 15.35 -1.44
C ASP A 121 -2.89 15.13 -1.45
N LEU A 122 -2.16 15.87 -2.27
CA LEU A 122 -0.69 15.83 -2.30
C LEU A 122 -0.05 17.17 -1.87
N THR A 123 -0.83 18.07 -1.24
CA THR A 123 -0.35 19.39 -0.79
C THR A 123 0.59 19.31 0.41
N GLY A 124 0.59 18.19 1.13
CA GLY A 124 1.25 18.02 2.43
C GLY A 124 0.33 18.35 3.62
N ALA A 125 -0.91 18.81 3.38
CA ALA A 125 -1.90 19.02 4.44
C ALA A 125 -2.44 17.69 5.00
N THR A 126 -2.39 16.61 4.23
CA THR A 126 -2.79 15.26 4.64
C THR A 126 -1.57 14.35 4.82
N THR A 127 -1.57 13.59 5.91
CA THR A 127 -0.66 12.48 6.14
C THR A 127 -1.38 11.16 5.91
N TYR A 128 -0.69 10.25 5.22
CA TYR A 128 -1.16 8.91 4.87
C TYR A 128 -0.45 7.88 5.72
N TYR A 129 -1.20 6.98 6.33
CA TYR A 129 -0.69 5.77 6.95
C TYR A 129 -1.09 4.57 6.09
N ASP A 130 -0.13 3.77 5.66
CA ASP A 130 -0.36 2.58 4.82
C ASP A 130 0.64 1.48 5.17
N VAL A 131 0.11 0.36 5.67
CA VAL A 131 0.90 -0.80 6.04
C VAL A 131 0.32 -2.06 5.46
N SER A 132 1.19 -2.98 5.04
CA SER A 132 0.80 -4.27 4.49
C SER A 132 1.69 -5.39 5.04
N PHE A 133 1.06 -6.41 5.61
CA PHE A 133 1.73 -7.57 6.19
C PHE A 133 1.28 -8.86 5.50
N ALA A 134 2.21 -9.77 5.24
CA ALA A 134 1.85 -11.15 4.90
C ALA A 134 1.27 -11.82 6.16
N ALA A 135 -0.03 -12.13 6.14
CA ALA A 135 -0.74 -12.65 7.29
C ALA A 135 -1.54 -13.91 6.95
N THR A 136 -1.50 -14.89 7.84
CA THR A 136 -2.44 -16.00 7.85
C THR A 136 -3.83 -15.50 8.28
N VAL A 137 -4.90 -16.22 7.90
CA VAL A 137 -6.28 -15.88 8.33
C VAL A 137 -6.39 -15.80 9.85
N ARG A 138 -5.70 -16.71 10.56
CA ARG A 138 -5.69 -16.78 12.02
C ARG A 138 -5.06 -15.52 12.62
N THR A 139 -3.89 -15.12 12.15
CA THR A 139 -3.20 -13.93 12.65
C THR A 139 -3.98 -12.66 12.30
N ALA A 140 -4.48 -12.53 11.07
CA ALA A 140 -5.31 -11.39 10.69
C ALA A 140 -6.57 -11.25 11.57
N SER A 141 -7.25 -12.37 11.87
CA SER A 141 -8.42 -12.35 12.78
C SER A 141 -8.01 -11.94 14.20
N SER A 142 -6.87 -12.44 14.68
CA SER A 142 -6.35 -12.09 16.01
C SER A 142 -5.95 -10.62 16.12
N VAL A 143 -5.45 -10.01 15.04
CA VAL A 143 -5.17 -8.57 14.96
C VAL A 143 -6.45 -7.76 15.08
N VAL A 144 -7.49 -8.11 14.33
CA VAL A 144 -8.80 -7.41 14.40
C VAL A 144 -9.36 -7.49 15.82
N ASP A 145 -9.28 -8.66 16.46
CA ASP A 145 -9.66 -8.84 17.85
C ASP A 145 -8.87 -7.96 18.83
N ALA A 146 -7.55 -7.86 18.62
CA ALA A 146 -6.69 -7.05 19.45
C ALA A 146 -6.99 -5.56 19.30
N LEU A 147 -7.22 -5.09 18.08
CA LEU A 147 -7.63 -3.72 17.80
C LEU A 147 -8.98 -3.42 18.48
N ALA A 148 -9.97 -4.29 18.34
CA ALA A 148 -11.28 -4.09 18.98
C ALA A 148 -11.20 -4.05 20.52
N LYS A 149 -10.23 -4.75 21.12
CA LYS A 149 -10.00 -4.73 22.58
C LYS A 149 -9.19 -3.52 23.04
N ALA A 150 -8.16 -3.14 22.28
CA ALA A 150 -7.29 -2.01 22.59
C ALA A 150 -8.05 -0.67 22.51
N PHE A 151 -9.03 -0.60 21.60
CA PHE A 151 -9.84 0.59 21.37
C PHE A 151 -11.30 0.34 21.76
N SER A 152 -11.57 0.17 23.05
CA SER A 152 -12.91 -0.19 23.56
C SER A 152 -13.99 0.87 23.32
N ASP A 153 -13.58 2.12 23.14
CA ASP A 153 -14.47 3.24 22.80
C ASP A 153 -14.69 3.37 21.29
N SER A 154 -13.99 2.56 20.49
CA SER A 154 -14.08 2.51 19.03
C SER A 154 -14.96 1.35 18.57
N TYR A 155 -15.32 1.36 17.29
CA TYR A 155 -16.16 0.32 16.69
C TYR A 155 -15.54 -0.15 15.39
N ILE A 156 -15.61 -1.45 15.15
CA ILE A 156 -15.22 -2.03 13.87
C ILE A 156 -16.50 -2.35 13.09
N LEU A 157 -16.68 -1.70 11.95
CA LEU A 157 -17.74 -2.00 11.01
C LEU A 157 -17.24 -3.03 9.99
N GLN A 158 -18.12 -3.96 9.63
CA GLN A 158 -17.90 -4.93 8.56
C GLN A 158 -18.80 -4.53 7.40
N ILE A 159 -18.21 -4.30 6.23
CA ILE A 159 -18.98 -4.01 5.01
C ILE A 159 -19.17 -5.32 4.27
N ASN A 160 -20.29 -5.99 4.49
CA ASN A 160 -20.60 -7.26 3.87
C ASN A 160 -21.19 -7.01 2.49
N ILE A 161 -20.62 -7.63 1.47
CA ILE A 161 -21.12 -7.56 0.09
C ILE A 161 -21.82 -8.90 -0.19
N ASP A 162 -23.14 -8.88 -0.36
CA ASP A 162 -23.92 -10.07 -0.75
C ASP A 162 -23.74 -10.29 -2.26
N THR A 163 -22.72 -11.04 -2.66
CA THR A 163 -22.51 -11.38 -4.08
C THR A 163 -23.47 -12.49 -4.51
N LYS A 164 -24.77 -12.19 -4.59
CA LYS A 164 -25.75 -13.06 -5.27
C LYS A 164 -25.64 -12.86 -6.78
N GLY A 165 -24.58 -13.42 -7.36
CA GLY A 165 -24.28 -13.41 -8.80
C GLY A 165 -23.02 -12.61 -9.17
N ASP A 166 -22.60 -12.72 -10.43
CA ASP A 166 -21.36 -12.13 -10.98
C ASP A 166 -21.41 -10.61 -11.16
N ILE A 167 -22.50 -9.94 -10.75
CA ILE A 167 -22.68 -8.50 -10.92
C ILE A 167 -22.81 -7.85 -9.55
N TYR A 168 -21.80 -7.06 -9.19
CA TYR A 168 -21.83 -6.19 -8.02
C TYR A 168 -22.92 -5.14 -8.16
N LYS A 169 -23.80 -5.05 -7.17
CA LYS A 169 -24.75 -3.95 -7.03
C LYS A 169 -24.60 -3.28 -5.66
N PRO A 170 -24.51 -1.94 -5.59
CA PRO A 170 -24.41 -1.23 -4.32
C PRO A 170 -25.53 -1.57 -3.34
N GLU A 171 -26.74 -1.85 -3.81
CA GLU A 171 -27.88 -2.26 -2.98
C GLU A 171 -27.71 -3.61 -2.24
N ASP A 172 -26.71 -4.42 -2.61
CA ASP A 172 -26.40 -5.71 -1.99
C ASP A 172 -25.39 -5.60 -0.82
N GLN A 173 -25.03 -4.37 -0.42
CA GLN A 173 -24.19 -4.16 0.75
C GLN A 173 -24.99 -4.10 2.05
N SER A 174 -24.47 -4.75 3.08
CA SER A 174 -24.96 -4.63 4.45
C SER A 174 -23.81 -4.33 5.40
N ILE A 175 -24.06 -3.47 6.39
CA ILE A 175 -23.08 -3.14 7.42
C ILE A 175 -23.48 -3.82 8.72
N SER A 176 -22.50 -4.43 9.39
CA SER A 176 -22.67 -4.95 10.74
C SER A 176 -21.52 -4.50 11.63
N ILE A 177 -21.76 -4.44 12.95
CA ILE A 177 -20.70 -4.20 13.92
C ILE A 177 -19.99 -5.55 14.15
N TYR A 178 -18.67 -5.55 14.03
CA TYR A 178 -17.84 -6.69 14.39
C TYR A 178 -17.88 -6.92 15.90
N SER A 179 -18.03 -8.17 16.29
CA SER A 179 -17.99 -8.59 17.70
C SER A 179 -16.66 -9.29 18.00
N PRO A 180 -15.88 -8.82 18.99
CA PRO A 180 -14.64 -9.49 19.38
C PRO A 180 -14.86 -10.98 19.72
N GLY A 181 -13.94 -11.82 19.29
CA GLY A 181 -13.99 -13.29 19.40
C GLY A 181 -14.74 -13.97 18.26
N SER A 182 -15.37 -13.21 17.36
CA SER A 182 -15.94 -13.75 16.12
C SER A 182 -14.94 -13.67 14.96
N ARG A 183 -15.09 -14.54 13.96
CA ARG A 183 -14.33 -14.43 12.72
C ARG A 183 -14.92 -13.30 11.87
N PRO A 184 -14.11 -12.36 11.35
CA PRO A 184 -14.61 -11.36 10.41
C PRO A 184 -15.22 -12.01 9.17
N THR A 185 -16.36 -11.49 8.71
CA THR A 185 -17.11 -12.03 7.57
C THR A 185 -16.90 -11.25 6.28
N SER A 186 -16.26 -10.07 6.37
CA SER A 186 -15.94 -9.23 5.22
C SER A 186 -14.43 -9.09 5.03
N SER A 187 -14.00 -9.00 3.78
CA SER A 187 -12.64 -8.61 3.41
C SER A 187 -12.33 -7.14 3.66
N TYR A 188 -13.35 -6.32 3.96
CA TYR A 188 -13.24 -4.89 4.16
C TYR A 188 -13.91 -4.47 5.47
N LEU A 189 -13.10 -4.01 6.41
CA LEU A 189 -13.53 -3.56 7.73
C LEU A 189 -13.11 -2.10 7.93
N LEU A 190 -13.88 -1.36 8.73
CA LEU A 190 -13.56 0.01 9.13
C LEU A 190 -13.46 0.06 10.64
N LEU A 191 -12.27 0.28 11.20
CA LEU A 191 -12.13 0.67 12.59
C LEU A 191 -12.34 2.18 12.69
N ILE A 192 -13.36 2.60 13.43
CA ILE A 192 -13.73 3.99 13.62
C ILE A 192 -13.44 4.36 15.07
N ALA A 193 -12.45 5.23 15.26
CA ALA A 193 -12.16 5.82 16.56
C ALA A 193 -12.93 7.13 16.70
N GLY A 194 -14.06 7.06 17.40
CA GLY A 194 -14.94 8.21 17.57
C GLY A 194 -16.35 7.79 17.95
N LYS A 195 -17.34 8.50 17.42
CA LYS A 195 -18.73 8.32 17.84
C LYS A 195 -19.30 7.00 17.31
N LYS A 196 -19.91 6.21 18.20
CA LYS A 196 -20.69 5.04 17.81
C LYS A 196 -21.79 5.41 16.81
N PRO A 197 -21.86 4.77 15.63
CA PRO A 197 -22.98 4.98 14.73
C PRO A 197 -24.27 4.44 15.36
N SER A 198 -25.35 5.20 15.23
CA SER A 198 -26.71 4.78 15.58
C SER A 198 -27.22 3.70 14.61
N GLU A 199 -28.20 2.90 15.03
CA GLU A 199 -28.88 1.94 14.14
C GLU A 199 -29.43 2.62 12.88
N LYS A 200 -29.92 3.86 13.02
CA LYS A 200 -30.39 4.65 11.89
C LYS A 200 -29.26 4.93 10.89
N GLU A 201 -28.07 5.32 11.35
CA GLU A 201 -26.90 5.55 10.49
C GLU A 201 -26.43 4.26 9.81
N LEU A 202 -26.44 3.13 10.53
CA LEU A 202 -26.11 1.81 9.97
C LEU A 202 -27.15 1.28 8.98
N SER A 203 -28.43 1.64 9.14
CA SER A 203 -29.52 1.20 8.25
C SER A 203 -29.57 1.93 6.91
N ARG A 204 -28.80 3.01 6.73
CA ARG A 204 -28.75 3.73 5.46
C ARG A 204 -27.94 2.94 4.42
N ARG A 205 -28.45 2.86 3.19
CA ARG A 205 -27.83 2.13 2.07
C ARG A 205 -26.71 2.92 1.41
N PRO A 206 -25.72 2.28 0.76
CA PRO A 206 -24.74 3.01 -0.05
C PRO A 206 -25.45 3.84 -1.14
N PRO A 207 -24.90 4.99 -1.56
CA PRO A 207 -23.55 5.48 -1.28
C PRO A 207 -23.47 6.48 -0.11
N CYS A 208 -24.51 6.65 0.72
CA CYS A 208 -24.61 7.74 1.70
C CYS A 208 -23.70 7.63 2.96
N TYR A 209 -22.59 6.91 2.84
CA TYR A 209 -21.57 6.72 3.88
C TYR A 209 -20.64 7.91 4.06
N GLU A 210 -20.83 9.00 3.31
CA GLU A 210 -20.20 10.31 3.58
C GLU A 210 -20.31 10.72 5.06
N ASN A 211 -21.40 10.33 5.74
CA ASN A 211 -21.59 10.59 7.16
C ASN A 211 -20.71 9.71 8.08
N ILE A 212 -20.31 8.52 7.63
CA ILE A 212 -19.43 7.62 8.40
C ILE A 212 -18.04 8.24 8.52
N TRP A 213 -17.56 8.87 7.43
CA TRP A 213 -16.28 9.60 7.40
C TRP A 213 -16.20 10.80 8.34
N GLN A 214 -17.35 11.25 8.87
CA GLN A 214 -17.43 12.32 9.86
C GLN A 214 -17.45 11.81 11.31
N LEU A 215 -17.44 10.49 11.53
CA LEU A 215 -17.57 9.91 12.88
C LEU A 215 -16.27 9.92 13.70
N GLY A 216 -15.13 10.13 13.06
CA GLY A 216 -13.81 10.18 13.69
C GLY A 216 -12.69 9.73 12.74
N THR A 217 -11.54 9.37 13.29
CA THR A 217 -10.43 8.80 12.52
C THR A 217 -10.79 7.38 12.09
N ILE A 218 -10.61 7.10 10.80
CA ILE A 218 -10.98 5.81 10.20
C ILE A 218 -9.73 5.06 9.76
N PHE A 219 -9.68 3.80 10.15
CA PHE A 219 -8.72 2.83 9.65
C PHE A 219 -9.44 1.83 8.77
N GLU A 220 -9.06 1.78 7.51
CA GLU A 220 -9.50 0.76 6.57
C GLU A 220 -8.65 -0.50 6.75
N ILE A 221 -9.29 -1.62 7.11
CA ILE A 221 -8.62 -2.91 7.29
C ILE A 221 -9.06 -3.83 6.15
N LYS A 222 -8.11 -4.22 5.30
CA LYS A 222 -8.35 -5.02 4.09
C LYS A 222 -7.66 -6.37 4.20
N PHE A 223 -8.42 -7.47 4.08
CA PHE A 223 -7.85 -8.81 4.05
C PHE A 223 -8.79 -9.83 3.37
N HIS A 224 -8.41 -10.29 2.18
CA HIS A 224 -9.23 -11.20 1.37
C HIS A 224 -9.57 -12.54 2.04
N GLY A 225 -8.73 -13.02 2.96
CA GLY A 225 -8.91 -14.31 3.62
C GLY A 225 -10.06 -14.36 4.64
N PHE A 226 -10.69 -13.22 4.95
CA PHE A 226 -11.86 -13.17 5.82
C PHE A 226 -13.10 -13.76 5.13
N SER A 227 -13.45 -13.24 3.95
CA SER A 227 -14.65 -13.68 3.20
C SER A 227 -14.37 -14.79 2.19
N HIS A 228 -13.12 -14.96 1.74
CA HIS A 228 -12.77 -15.95 0.72
C HIS A 228 -11.71 -16.93 1.21
N LYS A 229 -11.75 -18.16 0.68
CA LYS A 229 -10.65 -19.11 0.88
C LYS A 229 -9.39 -18.50 0.24
N ILE A 230 -8.29 -18.49 0.97
CA ILE A 230 -6.99 -18.16 0.38
C ILE A 230 -6.61 -19.31 -0.56
N HIS A 231 -6.16 -18.97 -1.76
CA HIS A 231 -5.64 -19.92 -2.73
C HIS A 231 -4.11 -19.77 -2.84
N PRO A 232 -3.38 -20.85 -3.16
CA PRO A 232 -1.97 -20.75 -3.48
C PRO A 232 -1.74 -19.75 -4.62
N TYR A 233 -0.79 -18.83 -4.47
CA TYR A 233 -0.43 -17.90 -5.55
C TYR A 233 0.70 -18.45 -6.42
N GLY A 234 0.49 -18.47 -7.74
CA GLY A 234 1.48 -18.96 -8.71
C GLY A 234 1.61 -20.49 -8.76
N LYS A 235 2.47 -20.98 -9.67
CA LYS A 235 2.87 -22.39 -9.73
C LYS A 235 4.33 -22.50 -9.32
N ILE A 236 4.63 -23.44 -8.43
CA ILE A 236 6.00 -23.82 -8.11
C ILE A 236 6.57 -24.59 -9.30
N HIS A 237 7.63 -24.07 -9.93
CA HIS A 237 8.41 -24.82 -10.92
C HIS A 237 9.45 -25.74 -10.26
N ASP A 238 9.72 -25.55 -8.97
CA ASP A 238 10.69 -26.31 -8.18
C ASP A 238 10.01 -27.22 -7.14
N THR A 239 9.78 -28.48 -7.50
CA THR A 239 9.06 -29.43 -6.65
C THR A 239 9.79 -29.83 -5.37
N LYS A 240 11.06 -29.43 -5.19
CA LYS A 240 11.86 -29.79 -4.02
C LYS A 240 11.64 -28.86 -2.83
N HIS A 241 11.24 -27.62 -3.08
CA HIS A 241 11.10 -26.60 -2.04
C HIS A 241 9.64 -26.23 -1.81
N ARG A 242 9.32 -25.88 -0.57
CA ARG A 242 7.98 -25.43 -0.18
C ARG A 242 8.04 -23.94 0.14
N VAL A 243 7.19 -23.16 -0.52
CA VAL A 243 7.19 -21.70 -0.38
C VAL A 243 5.90 -21.25 0.29
N ALA A 244 6.01 -20.45 1.35
CA ALA A 244 4.87 -19.87 2.04
C ALA A 244 3.94 -19.16 1.04
N GLY A 245 2.64 -19.43 1.14
CA GLY A 245 1.62 -18.91 0.24
C GLY A 245 1.48 -19.65 -1.10
N GLN A 246 2.35 -20.61 -1.39
CA GLN A 246 2.26 -21.49 -2.57
C GLN A 246 1.88 -22.94 -2.21
N VAL A 247 1.75 -23.24 -0.92
CA VAL A 247 1.38 -24.55 -0.37
C VAL A 247 0.23 -24.41 0.63
N GLU A 248 -0.68 -25.39 0.67
CA GLU A 248 -1.92 -25.32 1.47
C GLU A 248 -1.66 -25.23 2.99
N ASP A 249 -0.55 -25.76 3.49
CA ASP A 249 -0.22 -25.77 4.91
C ASP A 249 0.34 -24.45 5.44
N CYS A 250 0.67 -23.49 4.56
CA CYS A 250 1.09 -22.15 4.97
C CYS A 250 0.59 -21.07 3.99
N LEU A 251 -0.73 -20.96 3.85
CA LEU A 251 -1.35 -19.90 3.06
C LEU A 251 -1.41 -18.58 3.82
N HIS A 252 -1.12 -17.48 3.11
CA HIS A 252 -1.23 -16.13 3.63
C HIS A 252 -1.68 -15.17 2.53
N ASN A 253 -2.25 -14.03 2.93
CA ASN A 253 -2.57 -12.92 2.05
C ASN A 253 -2.08 -11.61 2.68
N PRO A 254 -2.00 -10.51 1.91
CA PRO A 254 -1.74 -9.19 2.48
C PRO A 254 -2.89 -8.76 3.39
N LEU A 255 -2.58 -8.50 4.66
CA LEU A 255 -3.40 -7.69 5.57
C LEU A 255 -2.94 -6.25 5.42
N ARG A 256 -3.79 -5.39 4.86
CA ARG A 256 -3.50 -3.98 4.66
C ARG A 256 -4.30 -3.12 5.64
N ILE A 257 -3.67 -2.12 6.24
CA ILE A 257 -4.31 -1.14 7.10
C ILE A 257 -3.94 0.24 6.61
N GLU A 258 -4.94 1.05 6.31
CA GLU A 258 -4.79 2.39 5.77
C GLU A 258 -5.53 3.40 6.65
N ALA A 259 -4.97 4.60 6.82
CA ALA A 259 -5.64 5.73 7.44
C ALA A 259 -5.14 7.04 6.82
N THR A 260 -5.98 8.07 6.84
CA THR A 260 -5.61 9.43 6.41
C THR A 260 -6.05 10.42 7.47
N PHE A 261 -5.23 11.44 7.73
CA PHE A 261 -5.50 12.47 8.72
C PHE A 261 -4.75 13.76 8.38
N ALA A 262 -5.22 14.88 8.92
CA ALA A 262 -4.52 16.17 8.75
C ALA A 262 -3.13 16.10 9.38
N THR A 263 -2.11 16.59 8.67
CA THR A 263 -0.69 16.50 9.06
C THR A 263 -0.39 17.15 10.42
N ASP A 264 -1.16 18.15 10.82
CA ASP A 264 -1.03 18.85 12.10
C ASP A 264 -1.94 18.27 13.21
N ASN A 265 -2.71 17.22 12.94
CA ASN A 265 -3.57 16.58 13.91
C ASN A 265 -2.80 15.54 14.76
N ALA A 266 -2.20 16.02 15.84
CA ALA A 266 -1.45 15.19 16.79
C ALA A 266 -2.28 14.08 17.47
N THR A 267 -3.60 14.28 17.62
CA THR A 267 -4.49 13.28 18.24
C THR A 267 -4.63 12.07 17.33
N ASP A 268 -4.91 12.29 16.04
CA ASP A 268 -5.03 11.23 15.05
C ASP A 268 -3.69 10.53 14.83
N GLU A 269 -2.58 11.29 14.82
CA GLU A 269 -1.25 10.71 14.72
C GLU A 269 -0.96 9.77 15.92
N ALA A 270 -1.27 10.19 17.14
CA ALA A 270 -1.08 9.38 18.34
C ALA A 270 -1.89 8.08 18.26
N LEU A 271 -3.16 8.18 17.84
CA LEU A 271 -4.03 7.02 17.65
C LEU A 271 -3.49 6.04 16.60
N VAL A 272 -3.00 6.54 15.46
CA VAL A 272 -2.38 5.71 14.43
C VAL A 272 -1.13 5.00 14.97
N ARG A 273 -0.34 5.67 15.82
CA ARG A 273 0.83 5.06 16.49
C ARG A 273 0.43 3.98 17.49
N GLU A 274 -0.71 4.12 18.16
CA GLU A 274 -1.26 3.06 19.02
C GLU A 274 -1.70 1.85 18.20
N VAL A 275 -2.38 2.06 17.06
CA VAL A 275 -2.72 0.99 16.11
C VAL A 275 -1.44 0.30 15.62
N ASP A 276 -0.42 1.06 15.21
CA ASP A 276 0.87 0.54 14.77
C ASP A 276 1.55 -0.32 15.86
N THR A 277 1.43 0.11 17.12
CA THR A 277 1.96 -0.62 18.28
C THR A 277 1.29 -1.98 18.43
N VAL A 278 -0.04 -2.07 18.29
CA VAL A 278 -0.76 -3.35 18.31
C VAL A 278 -0.26 -4.25 17.16
N LEU A 279 -0.13 -3.71 15.95
CA LEU A 279 0.32 -4.48 14.78
C LEU A 279 1.72 -5.06 14.96
N ASN A 280 2.65 -4.29 15.52
CA ASN A 280 4.02 -4.73 15.75
C ASN A 280 4.12 -5.91 16.75
N GLN A 281 3.11 -6.14 17.59
CA GLN A 281 3.06 -7.32 18.46
C GLN A 281 2.85 -8.62 17.66
N TYR A 282 2.09 -8.55 16.57
CA TYR A 282 1.74 -9.69 15.70
C TYR A 282 2.75 -9.91 14.57
N PHE A 283 3.40 -8.84 14.12
CA PHE A 283 4.35 -8.87 13.00
C PHE A 283 5.75 -8.41 13.46
N PRO A 284 6.45 -9.19 14.29
CA PRO A 284 7.79 -8.83 14.72
C PRO A 284 8.73 -8.70 13.51
N THR A 285 9.65 -7.74 13.59
CA THR A 285 10.71 -7.58 12.60
C THR A 285 11.68 -8.74 12.68
N ASN A 286 11.87 -9.44 11.56
CA ASN A 286 12.80 -10.54 11.42
C ASN A 286 13.90 -10.17 10.43
N LYS A 287 15.15 -10.53 10.74
CA LYS A 287 16.24 -10.45 9.79
C LYS A 287 16.06 -11.56 8.75
N ILE A 288 16.05 -11.20 7.47
CA ILE A 288 15.92 -12.12 6.36
C ILE A 288 17.30 -12.40 5.77
N GLU A 289 17.60 -13.68 5.61
CA GLU A 289 18.80 -14.18 4.96
C GLU A 289 18.45 -14.72 3.57
N ALA A 290 19.35 -14.48 2.62
CA ALA A 290 19.27 -15.02 1.26
C ALA A 290 20.33 -16.11 1.07
N ARG A 291 19.95 -17.23 0.45
CA ARG A 291 20.85 -18.36 0.19
C ARG A 291 20.72 -18.85 -1.24
N ILE A 292 21.85 -19.24 -1.83
CA ILE A 292 21.84 -19.96 -3.10
C ILE A 292 21.34 -21.38 -2.82
N LEU A 293 20.20 -21.77 -3.41
CA LEU A 293 19.57 -23.06 -3.10
C LEU A 293 20.40 -24.27 -3.57
N THR A 294 21.21 -24.10 -4.61
CA THR A 294 22.05 -25.16 -5.18
C THR A 294 23.27 -25.47 -4.31
N THR A 295 23.89 -24.45 -3.69
CA THR A 295 25.13 -24.58 -2.91
C THR A 295 24.92 -24.46 -1.40
N GLY A 296 23.80 -23.89 -0.96
CA GLY A 296 23.53 -23.52 0.42
C GLY A 296 24.29 -22.26 0.89
N GLU A 297 25.09 -21.65 0.02
CA GLU A 297 25.89 -20.46 0.30
C GLU A 297 25.01 -19.30 0.75
N LEU A 298 25.41 -18.65 1.84
CA LEU A 298 24.75 -17.46 2.37
C LEU A 298 25.22 -16.22 1.60
N LEU A 299 24.27 -15.48 1.05
CA LEU A 299 24.55 -14.19 0.41
C LEU A 299 24.73 -13.10 1.48
N PRO A 300 25.58 -12.08 1.23
CA PRO A 300 25.81 -10.99 2.18
C PRO A 300 24.57 -10.12 2.41
N GLU A 301 23.65 -10.13 1.45
CA GLU A 301 22.40 -9.38 1.51
C GLU A 301 21.51 -9.86 2.65
N HIS A 302 21.16 -8.93 3.52
CA HIS A 302 20.18 -9.12 4.55
C HIS A 302 19.30 -7.87 4.63
N TYR A 303 18.03 -8.08 4.94
CA TYR A 303 17.09 -7.00 5.17
C TYR A 303 16.14 -7.39 6.30
N ASP A 304 15.61 -6.39 6.98
CA ASP A 304 14.64 -6.57 8.04
C ASP A 304 13.23 -6.55 7.46
N ARG A 305 12.37 -7.47 7.88
CA ARG A 305 10.97 -7.53 7.45
C ARG A 305 10.04 -7.93 8.59
N PRO A 306 8.92 -7.21 8.82
CA PRO A 306 7.87 -7.67 9.72
C PRO A 306 7.15 -8.87 9.08
N ILE A 307 7.07 -9.98 9.82
CA ILE A 307 6.47 -11.24 9.33
C ILE A 307 5.56 -11.82 10.41
N ASP A 308 4.42 -12.38 9.98
CA ASP A 308 3.53 -13.17 10.82
C ASP A 308 4.31 -14.32 11.49
N ARG A 309 4.25 -14.40 12.83
CA ARG A 309 4.92 -15.45 13.61
C ARG A 309 4.57 -16.85 13.12
N ALA A 310 3.32 -17.08 12.69
CA ALA A 310 2.91 -18.38 12.19
C ALA A 310 3.67 -18.80 10.91
N ILE A 311 3.99 -17.83 10.05
CA ILE A 311 4.79 -18.07 8.84
C ILE A 311 6.25 -18.37 9.24
N VAL A 312 6.81 -17.59 10.18
CA VAL A 312 8.18 -17.81 10.68
C VAL A 312 8.31 -19.19 11.33
N GLU A 313 7.36 -19.56 12.18
CA GLU A 313 7.29 -20.88 12.82
C GLU A 313 7.22 -21.99 11.79
N TRP A 314 6.37 -21.87 10.77
CA TRP A 314 6.28 -22.84 9.68
C TRP A 314 7.60 -22.96 8.92
N ILE A 315 8.27 -21.84 8.60
CA ILE A 315 9.57 -21.85 7.93
C ILE A 315 10.66 -22.54 8.76
N HIS A 316 10.58 -22.50 10.09
CA HIS A 316 11.56 -23.15 10.95
C HIS A 316 11.29 -24.64 11.20
N GLN A 317 10.16 -25.19 10.74
CA GLN A 317 9.86 -26.62 10.86
C GLN A 317 10.67 -27.50 9.91
N SER A 318 11.18 -26.95 8.80
CA SER A 318 11.98 -27.68 7.82
C SER A 318 13.03 -26.77 7.17
N ASP A 319 14.11 -27.35 6.67
CA ASP A 319 15.09 -26.62 5.86
C ASP A 319 14.66 -26.44 4.40
N ASP A 320 13.64 -27.18 3.96
CA ASP A 320 13.02 -27.04 2.63
C ASP A 320 11.89 -25.99 2.59
N HIS A 321 11.59 -25.35 3.73
CA HIS A 321 10.57 -24.32 3.83
C HIS A 321 11.19 -22.93 3.63
N TRP A 322 10.60 -22.15 2.72
CA TRP A 322 11.08 -20.84 2.32
C TRP A 322 9.97 -19.81 2.36
N MET A 323 10.32 -18.56 2.65
CA MET A 323 9.38 -17.45 2.56
C MET A 323 9.13 -17.08 1.09
N HIS A 324 10.21 -17.05 0.31
CA HIS A 324 10.22 -16.64 -1.09
C HIS A 324 11.39 -17.30 -1.80
N ILE A 325 11.23 -17.58 -3.09
CA ILE A 325 12.32 -18.02 -3.99
C ILE A 325 12.30 -17.10 -5.21
N SER A 326 13.45 -16.55 -5.55
CA SER A 326 13.66 -15.74 -6.76
C SER A 326 14.72 -16.38 -7.65
N THR A 327 14.90 -15.82 -8.85
CA THR A 327 16.04 -16.17 -9.71
C THR A 327 16.91 -14.94 -9.90
N ALA A 328 18.22 -15.12 -9.82
CA ALA A 328 19.20 -14.06 -10.01
C ALA A 328 20.37 -14.54 -10.88
N LEU A 329 21.06 -13.61 -11.54
CA LEU A 329 22.34 -13.88 -12.20
C LEU A 329 23.46 -13.67 -11.19
N ILE A 330 24.25 -14.71 -10.93
CA ILE A 330 25.45 -14.66 -10.09
C ILE A 330 26.63 -15.07 -10.98
N GLY A 331 27.46 -14.08 -11.33
CA GLY A 331 28.39 -14.22 -12.46
C GLY A 331 27.63 -14.52 -13.75
N ASP A 332 28.05 -15.58 -14.46
CA ASP A 332 27.42 -15.99 -15.73
C ASP A 332 26.34 -17.08 -15.56
N ARG A 333 25.93 -17.37 -14.32
CA ARG A 333 24.98 -18.45 -14.02
C ARG A 333 23.68 -17.90 -13.43
N ARG A 334 22.57 -18.49 -13.86
CA ARG A 334 21.25 -18.25 -13.26
C ARG A 334 21.08 -19.18 -12.07
N GLU A 335 20.96 -18.61 -10.89
CA GLU A 335 20.79 -19.33 -9.63
C GLU A 335 19.40 -19.09 -9.03
N TYR A 336 18.92 -20.06 -8.24
CA TYR A 336 17.73 -19.91 -7.42
C TYR A 336 18.12 -19.42 -6.04
N ILE A 337 17.52 -18.31 -5.61
CA ILE A 337 17.82 -17.67 -4.33
C ILE A 337 16.64 -17.84 -3.40
N GLY A 338 16.85 -18.56 -2.30
CA GLY A 338 15.86 -18.74 -1.25
C GLY A 338 16.00 -17.68 -0.17
N TYR A 339 14.87 -17.12 0.27
CA TYR A 339 14.81 -16.16 1.36
C TYR A 339 14.06 -16.77 2.55
N ARG A 340 14.66 -16.68 3.74
CA ARG A 340 14.03 -17.13 4.98
C ARG A 340 14.45 -16.26 6.17
N PRO A 341 13.64 -16.18 7.24
CA PRO A 341 14.07 -15.61 8.51
C PRO A 341 15.36 -16.29 9.00
N ALA A 342 16.29 -15.49 9.51
CA ALA A 342 17.46 -16.00 10.19
C ALA A 342 17.01 -16.84 11.40
N LYS A 343 17.62 -18.03 11.57
CA LYS A 343 17.45 -18.79 12.81
C LYS A 343 18.03 -17.90 13.91
N SER A 344 17.20 -17.41 14.83
CA SER A 344 17.68 -16.68 15.99
C SER A 344 18.75 -17.54 16.66
N GLN A 345 19.98 -17.03 16.76
CA GLN A 345 21.00 -17.69 17.55
C GLN A 345 20.42 -17.78 18.95
N ARG A 346 19.95 -18.97 19.34
CA ARG A 346 19.64 -19.22 20.74
C ARG A 346 20.95 -18.95 21.45
N HIS A 347 21.04 -17.81 22.13
CA HIS A 347 22.04 -17.64 23.16
C HIS A 347 21.77 -18.75 24.15
N PHE A 348 22.51 -19.85 24.01
CA PHE A 348 22.63 -20.84 25.05
C PHE A 348 23.37 -20.13 26.18
N SER A 349 22.61 -19.50 27.08
CA SER A 349 23.08 -19.21 28.42
C SER A 349 23.51 -20.56 29.00
N THR A 350 24.81 -20.72 29.17
CA THR A 350 25.44 -21.91 29.73
C THR A 350 25.25 -21.98 31.22
#